data_AF-A0A6J7T1F4-F1
#
_entry.id   AF-A0A6J7T1F4-F1
#
_cell.length_a   1.000
_cell.length_b   1.000
_cell.length_c   1.000
_cell.angle_alpha   90.00
_cell.angle_beta   90.00
_cell.angle_gamma   90.00
#
_symmetry.space_group_name_H-M   'P 1'
#
loop_
_entity.id
_entity.type
_entity.pdbx_description
1 polymer ?
#
loop_
_entity_poly.entity_id
_entity_poly.type
_entity_poly.pdbx_seq_one_letter_code
_entity_poly.pdbx_strand_id
1 'polypeptide(L)'
;MALMLLPYWTDGCIGSMEGLFFEAAGSTPYHFITAAALSKQSSNPVRELRYDNNDAVKGVAYMRMMGIRYYMAYTAEAIAKAVLEKDLVEVAVSGPWHIYEITNTTIVEPLTVQPVVVNERPGDKRERWLEIGTSYLQQTGEWAALPVDHGPDEWQRINVEADASRAVGEPGGAGRQVDIVTPTSATKISPVSLEPVVVSDVKVEEESVSFSVDRIGVPVLVKVSYFPNWQVDGASRVYRAAPNMMVVVPTEKNVKLSYQSSRLDRSSYAVTLVGILMVAFLFRRRFRYGVAMPARVDSGIEPESDDELSADSLTD
;
A
#
# COMPACT_ATOMS: atom_id res chain seq x y z
N MET A 1 -7.14 -2.40 -15.10
CA MET A 1 -5.74 -2.91 -15.15
C MET A 1 -4.85 -2.18 -16.14
N ALA A 2 -5.30 -1.76 -17.34
CA ALA A 2 -4.42 -1.06 -18.29
C ALA A 2 -3.71 0.19 -17.69
N LEU A 3 -4.40 0.96 -16.84
CA LEU A 3 -3.83 2.14 -16.16
C LEU A 3 -2.72 1.80 -15.14
N MET A 4 -2.63 0.55 -14.67
CA MET A 4 -1.55 0.12 -13.76
C MET A 4 -0.17 0.12 -14.45
N LEU A 5 -0.15 0.14 -15.79
CA LEU A 5 1.07 0.16 -16.59
C LEU A 5 1.53 1.58 -16.97
N LEU A 6 0.84 2.63 -16.52
CA LEU A 6 1.25 4.02 -16.77
C LEU A 6 2.72 4.29 -16.39
N PRO A 7 3.24 3.82 -15.23
CA PRO A 7 4.65 4.01 -14.91
C PRO A 7 5.59 3.41 -15.95
N TYR A 8 5.28 2.21 -16.47
CA TYR A 8 6.09 1.54 -17.49
C TYR A 8 6.10 2.31 -18.82
N TRP A 9 4.93 2.75 -19.29
CA TRP A 9 4.82 3.47 -20.57
C TRP A 9 5.31 4.91 -20.52
N THR A 10 5.50 5.45 -19.33
CA THR A 10 5.94 6.84 -19.11
C THR A 10 7.36 6.93 -18.55
N ASP A 11 8.08 5.81 -18.52
CA ASP A 11 9.44 5.73 -17.96
C ASP A 11 9.53 6.32 -16.54
N GLY A 12 8.54 5.98 -15.71
CA GLY A 12 8.44 6.48 -14.33
C GLY A 12 7.95 7.92 -14.18
N CYS A 13 7.67 8.64 -15.27
CA CYS A 13 7.17 10.02 -15.19
C CYS A 13 5.81 10.11 -14.47
N ILE A 14 4.93 9.11 -14.64
CA ILE A 14 3.65 9.01 -13.92
C ILE A 14 3.72 7.84 -12.94
N GLY A 15 3.70 8.14 -11.65
CA GLY A 15 3.52 7.14 -10.59
C GLY A 15 2.08 6.60 -10.54
N SER A 16 1.90 5.41 -9.97
CA SER A 16 0.59 4.79 -9.75
C SER A 16 0.54 4.12 -8.39
N MET A 17 -0.59 4.23 -7.69
CA MET A 17 -0.86 3.46 -6.47
C MET A 17 -1.16 1.99 -6.76
N GLU A 18 -1.57 1.68 -7.99
CA GLU A 18 -1.77 0.32 -8.48
C GLU A 18 -0.69 -0.01 -9.52
N GLY A 19 0.19 -0.94 -9.19
CA GLY A 19 1.27 -1.43 -10.06
C GLY A 19 1.57 -2.90 -9.77
N LEU A 20 2.46 -3.55 -10.51
CA LEU A 20 2.65 -5.01 -10.47
C LEU A 20 2.76 -5.62 -9.07
N PHE A 21 3.39 -4.91 -8.13
CA PHE A 21 3.65 -5.40 -6.76
C PHE A 21 2.78 -4.73 -5.70
N PHE A 22 1.68 -4.07 -6.07
CA PHE A 22 0.84 -3.37 -5.08
C PHE A 22 0.36 -4.36 -4.00
N GLU A 23 -0.01 -5.60 -4.34
CA GLU A 23 -0.48 -6.59 -3.35
C GLU A 23 0.50 -6.88 -2.21
N ALA A 24 1.81 -6.71 -2.45
CA ALA A 24 2.84 -6.88 -1.43
C ALA A 24 3.12 -5.60 -0.61
N ALA A 25 2.62 -4.45 -1.05
CA ALA A 25 2.81 -3.19 -0.36
C ALA A 25 1.96 -3.10 0.91
N GLY A 26 2.57 -2.68 2.02
CA GLY A 26 1.85 -2.46 3.27
C GLY A 26 0.82 -1.33 3.19
N SER A 27 0.83 -0.54 2.11
CA SER A 27 -0.12 0.54 1.85
C SER A 27 -1.43 0.09 1.18
N THR A 28 -1.52 -1.16 0.72
CA THR A 28 -2.62 -1.67 -0.11
C THR A 28 -4.00 -1.58 0.52
N PRO A 29 -4.19 -1.92 1.81
CA PRO A 29 -5.49 -1.73 2.47
C PRO A 29 -5.99 -0.28 2.38
N TYR A 30 -5.09 0.69 2.58
CA TYR A 30 -5.41 2.11 2.61
C TYR A 30 -5.67 2.68 1.20
N HIS A 31 -4.95 2.16 0.19
CA HIS A 31 -5.24 2.44 -1.21
C HIS A 31 -6.68 2.02 -1.55
N PHE A 32 -7.09 0.79 -1.20
CA PHE A 32 -8.45 0.33 -1.51
C PHE A 32 -9.54 1.08 -0.75
N ILE A 33 -9.30 1.52 0.50
CA ILE A 33 -10.20 2.44 1.20
C ILE A 33 -10.33 3.77 0.43
N THR A 34 -9.20 4.32 -0.03
CA THR A 34 -9.17 5.57 -0.80
C THR A 34 -9.90 5.44 -2.14
N ALA A 35 -9.62 4.36 -2.88
CA ALA A 35 -10.24 4.08 -4.17
C ALA A 35 -11.75 3.87 -4.05
N ALA A 36 -12.21 3.19 -2.99
CA ALA A 36 -13.63 3.02 -2.71
C ALA A 36 -14.34 4.36 -2.46
N ALA A 37 -13.71 5.26 -1.71
CA ALA A 37 -14.28 6.57 -1.40
C ALA A 37 -14.48 7.42 -2.67
N LEU A 38 -13.63 7.26 -3.68
CA LEU A 38 -13.73 8.01 -4.94
C LEU A 38 -14.50 7.28 -6.04
N SER A 39 -14.95 6.05 -5.80
CA SER A 39 -15.63 5.23 -6.81
C SER A 39 -17.13 5.13 -6.56
N LYS A 40 -17.92 5.15 -7.64
CA LYS A 40 -19.38 4.85 -7.57
C LYS A 40 -19.63 3.48 -6.91
N GLN A 41 -18.90 2.47 -7.36
CA GLN A 41 -18.99 1.09 -6.88
C GLN A 41 -17.58 0.49 -6.89
N SER A 42 -17.11 0.02 -5.73
CA SER A 42 -15.81 -0.63 -5.57
C SER A 42 -15.98 -2.12 -5.29
N SER A 43 -15.06 -2.94 -5.80
CA SER A 43 -15.04 -4.40 -5.58
C SER A 43 -14.62 -4.77 -4.16
N ASN A 44 -13.95 -3.87 -3.45
CA ASN A 44 -13.56 -4.02 -2.04
C ASN A 44 -12.81 -5.35 -1.76
N PRO A 45 -11.67 -5.61 -2.45
CA PRO A 45 -11.04 -6.92 -2.49
C PRO A 45 -10.33 -7.31 -1.19
N VAL A 46 -9.91 -6.33 -0.39
CA VAL A 46 -9.32 -6.61 0.93
C VAL A 46 -10.45 -6.84 1.92
N ARG A 47 -10.48 -8.05 2.49
CA ARG A 47 -11.51 -8.47 3.44
C ARG A 47 -11.47 -7.62 4.70
N GLU A 48 -12.62 -7.46 5.34
CA GLU A 48 -12.80 -6.89 6.67
C GLU A 48 -12.44 -5.39 6.79
N LEU A 49 -12.03 -4.71 5.73
CA LEU A 49 -11.85 -3.26 5.79
C LEU A 49 -13.21 -2.55 5.91
N ARG A 50 -13.18 -1.39 6.58
CA ARG A 50 -14.30 -0.46 6.65
C ARG A 50 -14.26 0.43 5.42
N TYR A 51 -14.97 0.07 4.37
CA TYR A 51 -15.00 0.86 3.14
C TYR A 51 -15.99 2.02 3.22
N ASP A 52 -15.51 3.22 2.90
CA ASP A 52 -16.35 4.36 2.56
C ASP A 52 -16.55 4.34 1.04
N ASN A 53 -17.77 4.23 0.54
CA ASN A 53 -18.03 4.18 -0.90
C ASN A 53 -18.60 5.51 -1.39
N ASN A 54 -18.03 6.03 -2.48
CA ASN A 54 -18.56 7.20 -3.18
C ASN A 54 -18.72 8.45 -2.26
N ASP A 55 -17.75 8.71 -1.39
CA ASP A 55 -17.66 9.88 -0.52
C ASP A 55 -16.41 10.68 -0.90
N ALA A 56 -16.59 11.69 -1.77
CA ALA A 56 -15.47 12.44 -2.33
C ALA A 56 -14.75 13.30 -1.28
N VAL A 57 -15.46 13.81 -0.27
CA VAL A 57 -14.86 14.55 0.86
C VAL A 57 -13.84 13.66 1.58
N LYS A 58 -14.24 12.43 1.95
CA LYS A 58 -13.32 11.45 2.55
C LYS A 58 -12.23 11.02 1.58
N GLY A 59 -12.58 10.78 0.32
CA GLY A 59 -11.63 10.39 -0.73
C GLY A 59 -10.49 11.38 -0.91
N VAL A 60 -10.80 12.68 -0.98
CA VAL A 60 -9.81 13.76 -1.06
C VAL A 60 -8.94 13.82 0.20
N ALA A 61 -9.52 13.63 1.39
CA ALA A 61 -8.75 13.56 2.63
C ALA A 61 -7.78 12.37 2.63
N TYR A 62 -8.23 11.19 2.18
CA TYR A 62 -7.39 9.99 2.09
C TYR A 62 -6.29 10.15 1.03
N MET A 63 -6.59 10.73 -0.14
CA MET A 63 -5.59 11.06 -1.14
C MET A 63 -4.47 11.94 -0.57
N ARG A 64 -4.85 13.00 0.15
CA ARG A 64 -3.88 13.92 0.77
C ARG A 64 -3.01 13.23 1.83
N MET A 65 -3.62 12.37 2.64
CA MET A 65 -2.88 11.57 3.61
C MET A 65 -1.90 10.64 2.90
N MET A 66 -2.36 9.93 1.87
CA MET A 66 -1.59 8.95 1.09
C MET A 66 -0.55 9.58 0.13
N GLY A 67 -0.51 10.91 0.01
CA GLY A 67 0.40 11.60 -0.91
C GLY A 67 0.01 11.47 -2.39
N ILE A 68 -1.24 11.10 -2.67
CA ILE A 68 -1.76 10.91 -4.03
C ILE A 68 -2.05 12.29 -4.62
N ARG A 69 -1.48 12.59 -5.79
CA ARG A 69 -1.62 13.90 -6.44
C ARG A 69 -2.75 13.99 -7.47
N TYR A 70 -3.01 12.90 -8.18
CA TYR A 70 -3.98 12.89 -9.27
C TYR A 70 -5.07 11.86 -9.01
N TYR A 71 -6.30 12.24 -9.34
CA TYR A 71 -7.45 11.36 -9.36
C TYR A 71 -7.99 11.28 -10.80
N MET A 72 -8.16 10.06 -11.30
CA MET A 72 -8.72 9.79 -12.63
C MET A 72 -10.14 9.23 -12.49
N ALA A 73 -11.14 10.08 -12.72
CA ALA A 73 -12.55 9.71 -12.66
C ALA A 73 -13.05 9.20 -14.03
N TYR A 74 -13.99 8.25 -14.00
CA TYR A 74 -14.59 7.67 -15.22
C TYR A 74 -16.12 7.69 -15.20
N THR A 75 -16.76 7.34 -14.07
CA THR A 75 -18.22 7.26 -13.99
C THR A 75 -18.83 8.63 -13.76
N ALA A 76 -19.99 8.91 -14.38
CA ALA A 76 -20.68 10.20 -14.26
C ALA A 76 -20.93 10.61 -12.80
N GLU A 77 -21.25 9.66 -11.91
CA GLU A 77 -21.49 9.92 -10.49
C GLU A 77 -20.22 10.35 -9.74
N ALA A 78 -19.08 9.78 -10.11
CA ALA A 78 -17.80 10.09 -9.46
C ALA A 78 -17.27 11.44 -9.97
N ILE A 79 -17.44 11.71 -11.26
CA ILE A 79 -17.18 13.03 -11.89
C ILE A 79 -18.05 14.10 -11.23
N ALA A 80 -19.36 13.87 -11.10
CA ALA A 80 -20.29 14.83 -10.51
C ALA A 80 -19.91 15.19 -9.07
N LYS A 81 -19.39 14.24 -8.28
CA LYS A 81 -18.89 14.52 -6.93
C LYS A 81 -17.54 15.22 -6.93
N ALA A 82 -16.63 14.82 -7.81
CA ALA A 82 -15.32 15.45 -7.93
C ALA A 82 -15.43 16.96 -8.24
N VAL A 83 -16.36 17.34 -9.11
CA VAL A 83 -16.61 18.76 -9.47
C VAL A 83 -17.10 19.60 -8.29
N LEU A 84 -17.71 18.98 -7.27
CA LEU A 84 -18.18 19.68 -6.07
C LEU A 84 -17.07 19.83 -5.02
N GLU A 85 -16.00 19.04 -5.09
CA GLU A 85 -14.87 19.12 -4.19
C GLU A 85 -13.94 20.26 -4.60
N LYS A 86 -13.95 21.35 -3.83
CA LYS A 86 -13.12 22.55 -4.06
C LYS A 86 -11.61 22.27 -4.16
N ASP A 87 -11.15 21.17 -3.56
CA ASP A 87 -9.74 20.81 -3.51
C ASP A 87 -9.30 20.00 -4.74
N LEU A 88 -10.25 19.57 -5.58
CA LEU A 88 -10.00 18.88 -6.85
C LEU A 88 -10.15 19.86 -8.02
N VAL A 89 -9.03 20.11 -8.71
CA VAL A 89 -9.00 20.97 -9.89
C VAL A 89 -8.90 20.08 -11.12
N GLU A 90 -9.86 20.18 -12.04
CA GLU A 90 -9.77 19.45 -13.32
C GLU A 90 -8.62 20.02 -14.15
N VAL A 91 -7.67 19.17 -14.52
CA VAL A 91 -6.46 19.55 -15.27
C VAL A 91 -6.44 19.01 -16.69
N ALA A 92 -7.17 17.93 -16.96
CA ALA A 92 -7.24 17.33 -18.29
C ALA A 92 -8.45 16.39 -18.43
N VAL A 93 -8.84 16.17 -19.69
CA VAL A 93 -9.78 15.11 -20.08
C VAL A 93 -9.12 14.28 -21.18
N SER A 94 -9.13 12.96 -21.04
CA SER A 94 -8.55 12.02 -22.00
C SER A 94 -9.53 10.89 -22.28
N GLY A 95 -10.25 10.99 -23.41
CA GLY A 95 -11.33 10.06 -23.73
C GLY A 95 -12.42 10.12 -22.65
N PRO A 96 -12.76 9.01 -22.00
CA PRO A 96 -13.77 9.01 -20.94
C PRO A 96 -13.21 9.36 -19.54
N TRP A 97 -11.91 9.65 -19.44
CA TRP A 97 -11.26 9.92 -18.15
C TRP A 97 -11.17 11.42 -17.88
N HIS A 98 -11.69 11.85 -16.74
CA HIS A 98 -11.51 13.19 -16.19
C HIS A 98 -10.40 13.17 -15.14
N ILE A 99 -9.39 14.01 -15.31
CA ILE A 99 -8.18 14.02 -14.48
C ILE A 99 -8.22 15.25 -13.58
N TYR A 100 -8.25 15.01 -12.28
CA TYR A 100 -8.25 16.04 -11.25
C TYR A 100 -6.90 16.04 -10.52
N GLU A 101 -6.34 17.22 -10.31
CA GLU A 101 -5.22 17.46 -9.41
C GLU A 101 -5.74 17.91 -8.05
N ILE A 102 -5.26 17.27 -6.98
CA ILE A 102 -5.56 17.73 -5.62
C ILE A 102 -4.66 18.91 -5.25
N THR A 103 -5.25 19.96 -4.70
CA THR A 103 -4.50 21.12 -4.20
C THR A 103 -3.78 20.79 -2.89
N ASN A 104 -2.62 21.41 -2.67
CA ASN A 104 -1.83 21.31 -1.44
C ASN A 104 -1.48 19.87 -1.05
N THR A 105 -0.90 19.11 -1.99
CA THR A 105 -0.32 17.79 -1.71
C THR A 105 1.20 17.83 -1.77
N THR A 106 1.83 17.07 -0.88
CA THR A 106 3.28 16.90 -0.81
C THR A 106 3.57 15.44 -0.49
N ILE A 107 4.66 14.89 -1.04
CA ILE A 107 5.15 13.55 -0.70
C ILE A 107 5.96 13.56 0.59
N VAL A 108 6.65 14.67 0.86
CA VAL A 108 7.45 14.88 2.08
C VAL A 108 6.87 16.08 2.82
N GLU A 109 6.53 15.89 4.08
CA GLU A 109 5.81 16.86 4.90
C GLU A 109 6.48 17.01 6.28
N PRO A 110 6.87 18.23 6.69
CA PRO A 110 7.38 18.47 8.04
C PRO A 110 6.24 18.32 9.06
N LEU A 111 6.49 17.65 10.17
CA LEU A 111 5.49 17.51 11.21
C LEU A 111 5.44 18.74 12.12
N THR A 112 4.22 19.16 12.46
CA THR A 112 3.96 20.26 13.41
C THR A 112 3.71 19.77 14.83
N VAL A 113 3.43 18.47 15.00
CA VAL A 113 3.20 17.81 16.27
C VAL A 113 4.10 16.58 16.36
N GLN A 114 4.75 16.38 17.50
CA GLN A 114 5.61 15.23 17.74
C GLN A 114 4.83 13.92 17.62
N PRO A 115 5.35 12.91 16.89
CA PRO A 115 4.74 11.59 16.83
C PRO A 115 4.64 10.93 18.21
N VAL A 116 3.71 9.98 18.32
CA VAL A 116 3.54 9.12 19.49
C VAL A 116 3.82 7.68 19.11
N VAL A 117 4.52 6.96 19.99
CA VAL A 117 4.85 5.55 19.75
C VAL A 117 3.77 4.69 20.39
N VAL A 118 3.15 3.85 19.58
CA VAL A 118 2.14 2.89 20.05
C VAL A 118 2.83 1.64 20.55
N ASN A 119 2.61 1.30 21.82
CA ASN A 119 3.19 0.11 22.42
C ASN A 119 2.69 -1.17 21.73
N GLU A 120 3.58 -2.17 21.66
CA GLU A 120 3.24 -3.46 21.07
C GLU A 120 2.09 -4.14 21.82
N ARG A 121 1.15 -4.69 21.04
CA ARG A 121 0.00 -5.45 21.54
C ARG A 121 0.17 -6.92 21.16
N PRO A 122 -0.32 -7.86 21.99
CA PRO A 122 -0.29 -9.28 21.65
C PRO A 122 -1.12 -9.56 20.38
N GLY A 123 -0.80 -10.65 19.68
CA GLY A 123 -1.46 -11.08 18.45
C GLY A 123 -0.60 -10.88 17.20
N ASP A 124 -1.22 -10.99 16.02
CA ASP A 124 -0.52 -10.82 14.76
C ASP A 124 -0.12 -9.34 14.55
N LYS A 125 1.19 -9.10 14.34
CA LYS A 125 1.73 -7.74 14.22
C LYS A 125 1.20 -6.99 12.99
N ARG A 126 0.86 -7.69 11.91
CA ARG A 126 0.31 -7.07 10.69
C ARG A 126 -1.13 -6.62 10.94
N GLU A 127 -1.94 -7.45 11.60
CA GLU A 127 -3.29 -7.09 12.02
C GLU A 127 -3.30 -5.93 13.02
N ARG A 128 -2.43 -5.98 14.06
CA ARG A 128 -2.35 -4.89 15.06
C ARG A 128 -1.99 -3.56 14.43
N TRP A 129 -1.14 -3.58 13.39
CA TRP A 129 -0.81 -2.39 12.63
C TRP A 129 -1.92 -1.97 11.69
N LEU A 130 -2.60 -2.91 11.05
CA LEU A 130 -3.73 -2.62 10.18
C LEU A 130 -4.80 -1.82 10.95
N GLU A 131 -5.14 -2.25 12.16
CA GLU A 131 -6.05 -1.53 13.06
C GLU A 131 -5.61 -0.09 13.32
N ILE A 132 -4.34 0.14 13.65
CA ILE A 132 -3.79 1.49 13.90
C ILE A 132 -3.88 2.33 12.61
N GLY A 133 -3.45 1.76 11.48
CA GLY A 133 -3.40 2.48 10.22
C GLY A 133 -4.78 2.85 9.69
N THR A 134 -5.77 1.95 9.77
CA THR A 134 -7.14 2.25 9.32
C THR A 134 -7.82 3.24 10.27
N SER A 135 -7.59 3.10 11.58
CA SER A 135 -8.14 4.03 12.57
C SER A 135 -7.58 5.44 12.39
N TYR A 136 -6.28 5.58 12.15
CA TYR A 136 -5.68 6.89 11.88
C TYR A 136 -6.17 7.50 10.55
N LEU A 137 -6.22 6.69 9.48
CA LEU A 137 -6.68 7.12 8.16
C LEU A 137 -8.12 7.62 8.19
N GLN A 138 -9.02 6.85 8.79
CA GLN A 138 -10.45 7.11 8.71
C GLN A 138 -10.95 8.03 9.84
N GLN A 139 -10.25 8.06 10.98
CA GLN A 139 -10.63 8.82 12.18
C GLN A 139 -9.54 9.78 12.62
N THR A 140 -8.89 10.49 11.69
CA THR A 140 -7.74 11.38 12.01
C THR A 140 -8.06 12.39 13.11
N GLY A 141 -9.30 12.87 13.21
CA GLY A 141 -9.75 13.78 14.26
C GLY A 141 -9.76 13.20 15.69
N GLU A 142 -9.69 11.87 15.83
CA GLU A 142 -9.55 11.19 17.13
C GLU A 142 -8.09 11.06 17.59
N TRP A 143 -7.14 11.39 16.71
CA TRP A 143 -5.70 11.28 16.98
C TRP A 143 -5.06 12.66 17.11
N ALA A 144 -4.60 12.98 18.32
CA ALA A 144 -3.96 14.27 18.57
C ALA A 144 -2.50 14.34 18.09
N ALA A 145 -1.93 13.21 17.65
CA ALA A 145 -0.59 13.09 17.09
C ALA A 145 -0.50 11.87 16.17
N LEU A 146 0.47 11.87 15.24
CA LEU A 146 0.74 10.76 14.32
C LEU A 146 1.26 9.53 15.08
N PRO A 147 0.59 8.36 15.00
CA PRO A 147 1.10 7.14 15.61
C PRO A 147 2.21 6.49 14.77
N VAL A 148 3.27 6.06 15.45
CA VAL A 148 4.42 5.33 14.89
C VAL A 148 4.66 4.02 15.66
N ASP A 149 5.32 3.05 15.02
CA ASP A 149 5.62 1.74 15.64
C ASP A 149 6.80 1.80 16.62
N HIS A 150 7.78 2.64 16.31
CA HIS A 150 9.00 2.87 17.07
C HIS A 150 9.38 4.34 16.93
N GLY A 151 10.26 4.81 17.82
CA GLY A 151 10.73 6.19 17.82
C GLY A 151 11.82 6.41 18.86
N PRO A 152 12.41 7.60 18.90
CA PRO A 152 13.26 8.06 20.01
C PRO A 152 12.58 7.88 21.39
N ASP A 153 13.39 7.73 22.44
CA ASP A 153 12.92 7.44 23.80
C ASP A 153 12.15 8.62 24.41
N GLU A 154 12.45 9.84 23.96
CA GLU A 154 11.75 11.07 24.34
C GLU A 154 10.33 11.18 23.77
N TRP A 155 9.96 10.37 22.78
CA TRP A 155 8.60 10.39 22.23
C TRP A 155 7.60 9.76 23.20
N GLN A 156 6.42 10.36 23.32
CA GLN A 156 5.37 9.83 24.19
C GLN A 156 4.99 8.42 23.74
N ARG A 157 5.00 7.48 24.69
CA ARG A 157 4.54 6.10 24.51
C ARG A 157 3.09 6.00 24.95
N ILE A 158 2.24 5.39 24.12
CA ILE A 158 0.81 5.23 24.40
C ILE A 158 0.34 3.79 24.21
N ASN A 159 -0.72 3.43 24.91
CA ASN A 159 -1.49 2.22 24.67
C ASN A 159 -2.77 2.57 23.89
N VAL A 160 -3.19 1.65 23.04
CA VAL A 160 -4.45 1.76 22.28
C VAL A 160 -5.32 0.54 22.56
N GLU A 161 -6.63 0.73 22.57
CA GLU A 161 -7.63 -0.32 22.76
C GLU A 161 -8.68 -0.28 21.67
N ALA A 162 -9.28 -1.43 21.38
CA ALA A 162 -10.39 -1.51 20.44
C ALA A 162 -11.63 -0.86 21.06
N ASP A 163 -12.31 -0.03 20.28
CA ASP A 163 -13.57 0.59 20.68
C ASP A 163 -14.72 -0.42 20.52
N ALA A 164 -15.09 -1.04 21.64
CA ALA A 164 -16.16 -2.04 21.69
C ALA A 164 -17.52 -1.50 21.22
N SER A 165 -17.77 -0.19 21.31
CA SER A 165 -19.05 0.41 20.86
C SER A 165 -19.18 0.44 19.34
N ARG A 166 -18.05 0.35 18.63
CA ARG A 166 -17.98 0.37 17.16
C ARG A 166 -17.57 -0.98 16.56
N ALA A 167 -17.42 -2.02 17.37
CA ALA A 167 -17.07 -3.36 16.91
C ALA A 167 -18.14 -3.92 15.95
N VAL A 168 -17.70 -4.61 14.89
CA VAL A 168 -18.59 -5.20 13.88
C VAL A 168 -18.15 -6.62 13.58
N GLY A 169 -19.02 -7.58 13.91
CA GLY A 169 -18.76 -9.00 13.76
C GLY A 169 -17.76 -9.56 14.77
N GLU A 170 -17.58 -10.88 14.74
CA GLU A 170 -16.66 -11.60 15.62
C GLU A 170 -15.40 -12.05 14.86
N PRO A 171 -14.25 -12.21 15.53
CA PRO A 171 -13.05 -12.80 14.93
C PRO A 171 -13.33 -14.11 14.19
N GLY A 172 -13.00 -14.16 12.91
CA GLY A 172 -13.24 -15.32 12.03
C GLY A 172 -14.68 -15.48 11.52
N GLY A 173 -15.60 -14.60 11.93
CA GLY A 173 -16.99 -14.58 11.48
C GLY A 173 -17.18 -13.89 10.12
N ALA A 174 -18.27 -14.23 9.43
CA ALA A 174 -18.66 -13.53 8.21
C ALA A 174 -19.07 -12.09 8.52
N GLY A 175 -18.59 -11.14 7.70
CA GLY A 175 -18.92 -9.72 7.86
C GLY A 175 -18.17 -9.00 8.97
N ARG A 176 -17.16 -9.62 9.60
CA ARG A 176 -16.24 -8.92 10.50
C ARG A 176 -15.65 -7.69 9.81
N GLN A 177 -15.48 -6.62 10.57
CA GLN A 177 -14.65 -5.49 10.17
C GLN A 177 -13.47 -5.30 11.14
N VAL A 178 -12.36 -4.78 10.62
CA VAL A 178 -11.20 -4.39 11.41
C VAL A 178 -11.64 -3.43 12.52
N ASP A 179 -11.11 -3.68 13.71
CA ASP A 179 -11.44 -2.91 14.90
C ASP A 179 -10.93 -1.48 14.78
N ILE A 180 -11.76 -0.53 15.22
CA ILE A 180 -11.32 0.85 15.37
C ILE A 180 -10.62 0.94 16.72
N VAL A 181 -9.38 1.41 16.73
CA VAL A 181 -8.60 1.55 17.95
C VAL A 181 -8.42 3.02 18.30
N THR A 182 -8.50 3.32 19.59
CA THR A 182 -8.30 4.66 20.14
C THR A 182 -7.27 4.63 21.26
N PRO A 183 -6.57 5.76 21.53
CA PRO A 183 -5.71 5.86 22.71
C PRO A 183 -6.50 5.55 24.00
N THR A 184 -5.95 4.71 24.87
CA THR A 184 -6.57 4.37 26.14
C THR A 184 -6.68 5.60 27.05
N SER A 185 -7.68 5.60 27.94
CA SER A 185 -7.82 6.68 28.93
C SER A 185 -6.61 6.82 29.86
N ALA A 186 -5.86 5.73 30.09
CA ALA A 186 -4.64 5.73 30.90
C ALA A 186 -3.46 6.45 30.23
N THR A 187 -3.41 6.49 28.90
CA THR A 187 -2.32 7.11 28.12
C THR A 187 -2.88 8.11 27.11
N LYS A 188 -3.54 9.16 27.62
CA LYS A 188 -4.02 10.25 26.77
C LYS A 188 -2.84 10.94 26.08
N ILE A 189 -2.98 11.20 24.78
CA ILE A 189 -1.97 11.93 24.01
C ILE A 189 -1.90 13.37 24.53
N SER A 190 -0.70 13.83 24.86
CA SER A 190 -0.40 15.22 25.19
C SER A 190 0.42 15.81 24.04
N PRO A 191 -0.20 16.52 23.08
CA PRO A 191 0.50 16.98 21.88
C PRO A 191 1.67 17.88 22.23
N VAL A 192 2.84 17.57 21.67
CA VAL A 192 4.03 18.41 21.75
C VAL A 192 4.18 19.15 20.43
N SER A 193 4.03 20.47 20.45
CA SER A 193 4.22 21.30 19.26
C SER A 193 5.69 21.30 18.86
N LEU A 194 5.94 21.11 17.58
CA LEU A 194 7.27 21.18 16.99
C LEU A 194 7.52 22.56 16.39
N GLU A 195 8.79 22.93 16.30
CA GLU A 195 9.19 24.13 15.58
C GLU A 195 8.96 23.94 14.07
N PRO A 196 8.47 24.97 13.36
CA PRO A 196 8.30 24.89 11.92
C PRO A 196 9.62 24.58 11.20
N VAL A 197 9.55 23.65 10.24
CA VAL A 197 10.66 23.27 9.36
C VAL A 197 10.22 23.39 7.92
N VAL A 198 11.13 23.84 7.08
CA VAL A 198 10.92 23.92 5.63
C VAL A 198 11.61 22.73 4.99
N VAL A 199 10.82 21.95 4.26
CA VAL A 199 11.32 20.88 3.38
C VAL A 199 11.45 21.44 1.97
N SER A 200 12.61 21.26 1.35
CA SER A 200 12.89 21.67 -0.03
C SER A 200 13.53 20.54 -0.84
N ASP A 201 13.66 20.75 -2.15
CA ASP A 201 14.43 19.89 -3.06
C ASP A 201 14.02 18.41 -3.02
N VAL A 202 12.73 18.16 -2.84
CA VAL A 202 12.16 16.80 -2.82
C VAL A 202 12.34 16.18 -4.20
N LYS A 203 13.07 15.06 -4.25
CA LYS A 203 13.26 14.23 -5.44
C LYS A 203 12.81 12.81 -5.11
N VAL A 204 11.94 12.28 -5.96
CA VAL A 204 11.46 10.90 -5.89
C VAL A 204 11.98 10.21 -7.14
N GLU A 205 12.78 9.17 -6.92
CA GLU A 205 13.30 8.26 -7.93
C GLU A 205 12.67 6.87 -7.71
N GLU A 206 13.01 5.90 -8.56
CA GLU A 206 12.43 4.56 -8.49
C GLU A 206 12.71 3.84 -7.15
N GLU A 207 13.94 3.94 -6.64
CA GLU A 207 14.37 3.30 -5.40
C GLU A 207 14.85 4.29 -4.34
N SER A 208 14.61 5.59 -4.54
CA SER A 208 15.14 6.61 -3.63
C SER A 208 14.22 7.81 -3.45
N VAL A 209 14.25 8.40 -2.26
CA VAL A 209 13.61 9.67 -1.94
C VAL A 209 14.63 10.54 -1.25
N SER A 210 14.90 11.74 -1.77
CA SER A 210 15.80 12.70 -1.14
C SER A 210 15.14 14.06 -0.97
N PHE A 211 15.50 14.76 0.09
CA PHE A 211 15.01 16.11 0.36
C PHE A 211 16.00 16.86 1.26
N SER A 212 15.82 18.17 1.32
CA SER A 212 16.59 19.04 2.21
C SER A 212 15.71 19.64 3.30
N VAL A 213 16.29 19.89 4.47
CA VAL A 213 15.65 20.59 5.58
C VAL A 213 16.48 21.80 6.00
N ASP A 214 15.79 22.88 6.38
CA ASP A 214 16.45 24.07 6.92
C ASP A 214 16.94 23.86 8.37
N ARG A 215 16.23 23.01 9.13
CA ARG A 215 16.50 22.64 10.52
C ARG A 215 16.48 21.12 10.72
N ILE A 216 17.45 20.63 11.49
CA ILE A 216 17.57 19.22 11.89
C ILE A 216 16.83 18.95 13.20
N GLY A 217 16.61 17.66 13.52
CA GLY A 217 16.01 17.22 14.80
C GLY A 217 14.48 17.28 14.86
N VAL A 218 13.81 17.82 13.84
CA VAL A 218 12.35 17.82 13.74
C VAL A 218 11.89 16.68 12.83
N PRO A 219 10.94 15.83 13.25
CA PRO A 219 10.50 14.69 12.45
C PRO A 219 9.80 15.12 11.16
N VAL A 220 10.10 14.41 10.08
CA VAL A 220 9.54 14.62 8.73
C VAL A 220 8.82 13.35 8.30
N LEU A 221 7.60 13.50 7.81
CA LEU A 221 6.78 12.44 7.23
C LEU A 221 7.11 12.29 5.74
N VAL A 222 7.41 11.07 5.32
CA VAL A 222 7.58 10.66 3.92
C VAL A 222 6.43 9.72 3.57
N LYS A 223 5.53 10.18 2.70
CA LYS A 223 4.32 9.47 2.25
C LYS A 223 4.64 8.42 1.18
N VAL A 224 5.63 7.59 1.48
CA VAL A 224 6.03 6.42 0.70
C VAL A 224 5.88 5.19 1.59
N SER A 225 5.45 4.08 1.00
CA SER A 225 5.14 2.87 1.75
C SER A 225 6.36 2.36 2.52
N TYR A 226 6.23 2.21 3.83
CA TYR A 226 7.28 1.65 4.67
C TYR A 226 7.50 0.17 4.35
N PHE A 227 8.78 -0.20 4.36
CA PHE A 227 9.26 -1.56 4.29
C PHE A 227 10.60 -1.66 5.05
N PRO A 228 10.92 -2.79 5.71
CA PRO A 228 12.15 -2.90 6.52
C PRO A 228 13.48 -2.71 5.78
N ASN A 229 13.49 -2.80 4.44
CA ASN A 229 14.70 -2.65 3.63
C ASN A 229 15.06 -1.18 3.31
N TRP A 230 14.21 -0.21 3.67
CA TRP A 230 14.57 1.20 3.52
C TRP A 230 15.76 1.54 4.43
N GLN A 231 16.79 2.12 3.84
CA GLN A 231 17.92 2.72 4.53
C GLN A 231 17.82 4.24 4.45
N VAL A 232 18.40 4.94 5.42
CA VAL A 232 18.44 6.40 5.41
C VAL A 232 19.86 6.89 5.70
N ASP A 233 20.24 7.93 4.96
CA ASP A 233 21.43 8.74 5.17
C ASP A 233 20.99 10.17 5.55
N GLY A 234 21.71 10.81 6.46
CA GLY A 234 21.34 12.11 7.03
C GLY A 234 20.20 12.10 8.05
N ALA A 235 19.78 10.92 8.54
CA ALA A 235 18.83 10.76 9.64
C ALA A 235 19.15 9.52 10.49
N SER A 236 18.65 9.48 11.73
CA SER A 236 18.95 8.39 12.67
C SER A 236 18.39 7.03 12.24
N ARG A 237 17.12 7.01 11.79
CA ARG A 237 16.42 5.80 11.35
C ARG A 237 15.14 6.16 10.61
N VAL A 238 14.62 5.17 9.88
CA VAL A 238 13.24 5.15 9.37
C VAL A 238 12.33 4.51 10.41
N TYR A 239 11.25 5.19 10.77
CA TYR A 239 10.18 4.69 11.64
C TYR A 239 8.91 4.46 10.83
N ARG A 240 8.17 3.39 11.11
CA ARG A 240 6.90 3.13 10.44
C ARG A 240 5.83 4.02 11.07
N ALA A 241 5.15 4.81 10.24
CA ALA A 241 4.08 5.71 10.64
C ALA A 241 2.75 5.29 10.04
N ALA A 242 1.65 5.56 10.72
CA ALA A 242 0.34 5.28 10.16
C ALA A 242 0.08 6.15 8.91
N PRO A 243 -0.64 5.62 7.89
CA PRO A 243 -1.18 4.27 7.83
C PRO A 243 -0.13 3.19 7.45
N ASN A 244 0.85 3.49 6.60
CA ASN A 244 2.06 2.65 6.40
C ASN A 244 3.15 3.49 5.75
N MET A 245 3.42 4.66 6.30
CA MET A 245 4.36 5.66 5.82
C MET A 245 5.65 5.61 6.61
N MET A 246 6.57 6.51 6.28
CA MET A 246 7.87 6.61 6.93
C MET A 246 8.00 7.94 7.66
N VAL A 247 8.48 7.91 8.89
CA VAL A 247 8.95 9.11 9.59
C VAL A 247 10.46 8.99 9.74
N VAL A 248 11.17 10.10 9.50
CA VAL A 248 12.60 10.22 9.76
C VAL A 248 12.87 11.46 10.61
N VAL A 249 13.91 11.41 11.44
CA VAL A 249 14.39 12.56 12.21
C VAL A 249 15.74 12.98 11.61
N PRO A 250 15.81 14.06 10.81
CA PRO A 250 17.03 14.49 10.16
C PRO A 250 18.12 14.81 11.19
N THR A 251 19.31 14.28 10.99
CA THR A 251 20.55 14.64 11.71
C THR A 251 21.44 15.55 10.87
N GLU A 252 21.19 15.59 9.56
CA GLU A 252 21.84 16.45 8.59
C GLU A 252 20.80 17.21 7.76
N LYS A 253 21.24 18.27 7.06
CA LYS A 253 20.34 19.08 6.23
C LYS A 253 19.88 18.38 4.96
N ASN A 254 20.63 17.39 4.48
CA ASN A 254 20.27 16.61 3.30
C ASN A 254 19.95 15.20 3.77
N VAL A 255 18.76 14.70 3.44
CA VAL A 255 18.31 13.36 3.80
C VAL A 255 18.09 12.56 2.53
N LYS A 256 18.58 11.32 2.50
CA LYS A 256 18.31 10.38 1.40
C LYS A 256 17.86 9.03 1.96
N LEU A 257 16.66 8.63 1.57
CA LEU A 257 16.15 7.28 1.77
C LEU A 257 16.44 6.45 0.51
N SER A 258 16.98 5.25 0.67
CA SER A 258 17.24 4.32 -0.43
C SER A 258 16.71 2.94 -0.10
N TYR A 259 15.97 2.35 -1.02
CA TYR A 259 15.57 0.95 -0.94
C TYR A 259 16.74 0.05 -1.34
N GLN A 260 17.05 -0.97 -0.53
CA GLN A 260 18.16 -1.89 -0.83
C GLN A 260 17.69 -3.34 -0.94
N SER A 261 18.34 -4.09 -1.83
CA SER A 261 18.22 -5.55 -1.88
C SER A 261 18.62 -6.18 -0.55
N SER A 262 17.86 -7.14 -0.05
CA SER A 262 18.20 -7.90 1.15
C SER A 262 19.41 -8.83 0.91
N ARG A 263 20.05 -9.30 2.00
CA ARG A 263 21.11 -10.33 1.90
C ARG A 263 20.58 -11.63 1.26
N LEU A 264 19.30 -11.93 1.49
CA LEU A 264 18.64 -13.10 0.94
C LEU A 264 18.51 -12.96 -0.59
N ASP A 265 18.16 -11.78 -1.09
CA ASP A 265 18.08 -11.51 -2.53
C ASP A 265 19.43 -11.77 -3.22
N ARG A 266 20.53 -11.32 -2.60
CA ARG A 266 21.89 -11.58 -3.13
C ARG A 266 22.21 -13.07 -3.21
N SER A 267 21.85 -13.86 -2.19
CA SER A 267 22.03 -15.31 -2.23
C SER A 267 21.17 -15.99 -3.29
N SER A 268 19.93 -15.53 -3.48
CA SER A 268 19.03 -16.02 -4.52
C SER A 268 19.59 -15.75 -5.91
N TYR A 269 20.15 -14.56 -6.16
CA TYR A 269 20.83 -14.26 -7.42
C TYR A 269 22.02 -15.20 -7.69
N ALA A 270 22.79 -15.55 -6.66
CA ALA A 270 23.88 -16.51 -6.79
C ALA A 270 23.37 -17.91 -7.14
N VAL A 271 22.31 -18.39 -6.48
CA VAL A 271 21.68 -19.69 -6.79
C VAL A 271 21.11 -19.70 -8.19
N THR A 272 20.43 -18.63 -8.62
CA THR A 272 19.92 -18.48 -9.99
C THR A 272 21.06 -18.55 -11.00
N LEU A 273 22.17 -17.86 -10.75
CA LEU A 273 23.35 -17.93 -11.61
C LEU A 273 23.90 -19.35 -11.70
N VAL A 274 24.03 -20.05 -10.56
CA VAL A 274 24.45 -21.46 -10.53
C VAL A 274 23.48 -22.35 -11.33
N GLY A 275 22.17 -22.13 -11.20
CA GLY A 275 21.15 -22.84 -11.96
C GLY A 275 21.28 -22.62 -13.46
N ILE A 276 21.46 -21.36 -13.89
CA ILE A 276 21.69 -21.02 -15.31
C ILE A 276 22.95 -21.69 -15.83
N LEU A 277 24.05 -21.64 -15.06
CA LEU A 277 25.31 -22.29 -15.42
C LEU A 277 25.14 -23.82 -15.52
N MET A 278 24.38 -24.43 -14.62
CA MET A 278 24.08 -25.86 -14.64
C MET A 278 23.25 -26.26 -15.86
N VAL A 279 22.22 -25.49 -16.20
CA VAL A 279 21.42 -25.69 -17.43
C VAL A 279 22.30 -25.55 -18.67
N ALA A 280 23.11 -24.50 -18.75
CA ALA A 280 24.03 -24.30 -19.87
C ALA A 280 25.06 -25.43 -19.97
N PHE A 281 25.56 -25.93 -18.83
CA PHE A 281 26.46 -27.07 -18.76
C PHE A 281 25.79 -28.35 -19.25
N LEU A 282 24.60 -28.70 -18.75
CA LEU A 282 23.84 -29.88 -19.18
C LEU A 282 23.49 -29.83 -20.68
N PHE A 283 23.09 -28.66 -21.17
CA PHE A 283 22.77 -28.44 -22.58
C PHE A 283 24.01 -28.61 -23.47
N ARG A 284 25.16 -28.03 -23.07
CA ARG A 284 26.44 -28.20 -23.78
C ARG A 284 26.95 -29.63 -23.72
N ARG A 285 26.70 -30.35 -22.63
CA ARG A 285 27.18 -31.72 -22.47
C ARG A 285 26.38 -32.75 -23.28
N ARG A 286 25.26 -32.36 -23.94
CA ARG A 286 24.31 -33.27 -24.64
C ARG A 286 24.31 -34.63 -23.95
N PHE A 287 23.78 -34.71 -22.74
CA PHE A 287 23.47 -36.03 -22.19
C PHE A 287 22.63 -36.74 -23.25
N ARG A 288 23.21 -37.76 -23.90
CA ARG A 288 22.47 -38.72 -24.72
C ARG A 288 21.58 -39.48 -23.74
N TYR A 289 20.53 -38.85 -23.24
CA TYR A 289 19.37 -39.57 -22.77
C TYR A 289 18.78 -40.19 -24.04
N GLY A 290 19.27 -41.38 -24.36
CA GLY A 290 18.58 -42.30 -25.24
C GLY A 290 17.23 -42.55 -24.58
N VAL A 291 16.22 -41.81 -24.99
CA VAL A 291 14.83 -42.20 -24.76
C VAL A 291 14.61 -43.48 -25.57
N ALA A 292 14.95 -44.61 -24.95
CA ALA A 292 14.27 -45.85 -25.26
C ALA A 292 12.84 -45.67 -24.76
N MET A 293 12.00 -44.98 -25.54
CA MET A 293 10.56 -45.10 -25.40
C MET A 293 10.26 -46.59 -25.66
N PRO A 294 9.73 -47.35 -24.68
CA PRO A 294 9.30 -48.71 -24.95
C PRO A 294 8.24 -48.66 -26.06
N ALA A 295 8.32 -49.59 -27.01
CA ALA A 295 7.39 -49.66 -28.13
C ALA A 295 5.95 -49.68 -27.59
N ARG A 296 5.12 -48.75 -28.07
CA ARG A 296 3.68 -48.74 -27.78
C ARG A 296 3.09 -50.05 -28.29
N VAL A 297 2.66 -50.91 -27.37
CA VAL A 297 1.87 -52.09 -27.70
C VAL A 297 0.44 -51.59 -27.86
N ASP A 298 -0.01 -51.43 -29.10
CA ASP A 298 -1.43 -51.19 -29.39
C ASP A 298 -2.20 -52.49 -29.12
N SER A 299 -2.64 -52.68 -27.89
CA SER A 299 -3.68 -53.66 -27.56
C SER A 299 -5.03 -52.94 -27.50
N GLY A 300 -5.81 -53.10 -28.57
CA GLY A 300 -7.28 -53.04 -28.64
C GLY A 300 -7.99 -51.94 -27.85
N ILE A 301 -8.29 -50.83 -28.52
CA ILE A 301 -9.42 -49.98 -28.13
C ILE A 301 -10.63 -50.51 -28.91
N GLU A 302 -11.60 -51.10 -28.21
CA GLU A 302 -12.92 -51.39 -28.79
C GLU A 302 -13.66 -50.06 -29.05
N PRO A 303 -14.39 -49.93 -30.17
CA PRO A 303 -15.14 -48.71 -30.44
C PRO A 303 -16.36 -48.61 -29.51
N GLU A 304 -16.43 -47.51 -28.75
CA GLU A 304 -17.63 -47.09 -28.01
C GLU A 304 -18.77 -46.85 -29.02
N SER A 305 -19.96 -47.38 -28.71
CA SER A 305 -21.17 -47.22 -29.51
C SER A 305 -21.77 -45.82 -29.32
N ASP A 306 -21.84 -45.05 -30.41
CA ASP A 306 -22.58 -43.79 -30.49
C ASP A 306 -24.10 -44.06 -30.46
N ASP A 307 -24.73 -44.02 -29.29
CA ASP A 307 -26.18 -43.87 -29.16
C ASP A 307 -26.49 -42.43 -28.70
N GLU A 308 -26.87 -41.57 -29.66
CA GLU A 308 -27.44 -40.25 -29.41
C GLU A 308 -28.83 -40.36 -28.76
N LEU A 309 -29.00 -39.71 -27.60
CA LEU A 309 -30.29 -39.57 -26.92
C LEU A 309 -31.17 -38.52 -27.65
N SER A 310 -32.24 -38.97 -28.30
CA SER A 310 -33.22 -38.08 -28.95
C SER A 310 -34.14 -37.39 -27.92
N ALA A 311 -34.30 -36.07 -28.06
CA ALA A 311 -35.10 -35.20 -27.20
C ALA A 311 -36.61 -35.26 -27.49
N ASP A 312 -37.27 -36.37 -27.15
CA ASP A 312 -38.74 -36.48 -27.18
C ASP A 312 -39.25 -37.43 -26.07
N SER A 313 -39.25 -36.97 -24.82
CA SER A 313 -40.04 -37.61 -23.75
C SER A 313 -40.21 -36.72 -22.51
N LEU A 314 -40.86 -35.55 -22.64
CA LEU A 314 -41.43 -34.83 -21.48
C LEU A 314 -42.75 -34.16 -21.86
N THR A 315 -43.78 -34.97 -22.09
CA THR A 315 -45.19 -34.59 -21.95
C THR A 315 -45.95 -35.79 -21.38
N ASP A 316 -46.15 -35.79 -20.07
CA ASP A 316 -47.44 -35.97 -19.37
C ASP A 316 -47.21 -36.00 -17.85
#